data_AF-A0A2T7C617-F1
#
_entry.id   AF-A0A2T7C617-F1
#
_cell.length_a   1.000
_cell.length_b   1.000
_cell.length_c   1.000
_cell.angle_alpha   90.00
_cell.angle_beta   90.00
_cell.angle_gamma   90.00
#
_symmetry.space_group_name_H-M   'P 1'
#
loop_
_entity.id
_entity.type
_entity.pdbx_description
1 polymer ?
#
loop_
_entity_poly.entity_id
_entity_poly.type
_entity_poly.pdbx_seq_one_letter_code
_entity_poly.pdbx_strand_id
1 'polypeptide(L)'
;MSAGSAILAAARSPGAALLRLRRGAPAADPLRVHGLRVGTGYRRIAMAAAADSRAPAPADPLPKGADSFFRTVISNMEKVYLNRNPTAKTILELVHSYDGDHICYDHLAFRTFGVNGYGINSLADFFTDFGYLPREELRFPAKKLRAIWFSPPTNDGYTGTGVYGPLPRIFISELLVDELTAQSQEIIYKYIKTSGKGNKHAALASISGELTWEKPIYSDFQVLSRESEYAAWTLVNGYALNHATIATHRLESDIRSINKFNKFVEDNGFKLNSEGGILKVSPDGLLQQSSTVADSSLFTFADGITESIPRSYIEFAERLLLPQFKDLQHEEVKEQHRRDGFEVGNADKIFESTSKDQLTRRSA
;
A
#
# COMPACT_ATOMS: atom_id res chain seq x y z
N MET A 1 -6.18 -9.52 -78.54
CA MET A 1 -4.92 -8.86 -78.96
C MET A 1 -3.98 -8.89 -77.77
N SER A 2 -2.78 -9.46 -77.98
CA SER A 2 -1.64 -9.58 -77.05
C SER A 2 -1.89 -10.34 -75.74
N ALA A 3 -1.12 -11.32 -75.28
CA ALA A 3 -0.06 -12.23 -75.74
C ALA A 3 0.31 -12.98 -74.43
N GLY A 4 0.66 -14.26 -74.32
CA GLY A 4 0.85 -15.37 -75.24
C GLY A 4 1.33 -16.56 -74.40
N SER A 5 0.95 -17.76 -74.84
CA SER A 5 1.63 -19.06 -74.71
C SER A 5 2.00 -19.62 -73.33
N ALA A 6 1.43 -20.75 -72.86
CA ALA A 6 1.64 -22.15 -73.31
C ALA A 6 3.04 -22.68 -72.91
N ILE A 7 3.29 -23.90 -72.41
CA ILE A 7 2.57 -25.18 -72.33
C ILE A 7 3.39 -26.14 -71.41
N LEU A 8 2.72 -27.18 -70.89
CA LEU A 8 3.15 -28.50 -70.34
C LEU A 8 4.65 -28.82 -70.14
N ALA A 9 4.97 -29.55 -69.07
CA ALA A 9 5.21 -31.01 -69.13
C ALA A 9 5.64 -31.62 -67.78
N ALA A 10 5.48 -32.93 -67.69
CA ALA A 10 5.45 -33.77 -66.51
C ALA A 10 6.81 -34.37 -66.06
N ALA A 11 6.76 -34.99 -64.87
CA ALA A 11 7.22 -36.35 -64.57
C ALA A 11 8.42 -36.55 -63.59
N ARG A 12 8.13 -37.40 -62.58
CA ARG A 12 8.94 -38.45 -61.92
C ARG A 12 9.86 -38.11 -60.71
N SER A 13 9.52 -38.82 -59.61
CA SER A 13 10.25 -39.33 -58.43
C SER A 13 11.70 -39.82 -58.72
N PRO A 14 12.61 -40.14 -57.74
CA PRO A 14 12.35 -40.83 -56.46
C PRO A 14 13.24 -40.44 -55.24
N GLY A 15 12.98 -41.11 -54.11
CA GLY A 15 13.68 -40.94 -52.85
C GLY A 15 15.05 -41.62 -52.74
N ALA A 16 15.72 -41.37 -51.62
CA ALA A 16 16.93 -42.06 -51.19
C ALA A 16 16.92 -42.24 -49.67
N ALA A 17 17.35 -43.43 -49.25
CA ALA A 17 17.61 -43.82 -47.87
C ALA A 17 19.00 -44.51 -47.81
N LEU A 18 19.51 -44.67 -46.58
CA LEU A 18 20.68 -45.47 -46.12
C LEU A 18 22.09 -44.85 -46.35
N LEU A 19 23.11 -44.93 -45.45
CA LEU A 19 23.32 -45.46 -44.09
C LEU A 19 24.77 -45.11 -43.63
N ARG A 20 25.03 -45.15 -42.30
CA ARG A 20 26.30 -45.47 -41.56
C ARG A 20 27.15 -44.36 -40.90
N LEU A 21 26.95 -44.24 -39.59
CA LEU A 21 27.88 -44.52 -38.45
C LEU A 21 29.37 -44.14 -38.55
N ARG A 22 29.81 -43.27 -37.62
CA ARG A 22 31.07 -43.42 -36.86
C ARG A 22 30.93 -42.88 -35.42
N ARG A 23 31.55 -43.60 -34.48
CA ARG A 23 31.56 -43.47 -33.01
C ARG A 23 32.43 -42.30 -32.50
N GLY A 24 32.13 -41.79 -31.31
CA GLY A 24 33.14 -41.17 -30.42
C GLY A 24 32.66 -40.31 -29.25
N ALA A 25 32.45 -40.93 -28.07
CA ALA A 25 32.63 -40.42 -26.69
C ALA A 25 31.74 -39.28 -26.11
N PRO A 26 31.71 -39.04 -24.77
CA PRO A 26 31.37 -39.97 -23.68
C PRO A 26 30.23 -39.40 -22.77
N ALA A 27 29.99 -40.11 -21.66
CA ALA A 27 28.85 -40.06 -20.74
C ALA A 27 28.53 -38.72 -20.03
N ALA A 28 27.23 -38.51 -19.77
CA ALA A 28 26.72 -37.73 -18.65
C ALA A 28 25.45 -38.40 -18.09
N ASP A 29 25.40 -38.59 -16.77
CA ASP A 29 24.31 -39.24 -16.02
C ASP A 29 22.96 -38.50 -16.13
N PRO A 30 21.82 -39.21 -16.04
CA PRO A 30 20.50 -38.59 -16.05
C PRO A 30 20.12 -38.06 -14.65
N LEU A 31 20.03 -36.74 -14.52
CA LEU A 31 19.34 -36.10 -13.38
C LEU A 31 17.83 -36.35 -13.49
N ARG A 32 17.32 -37.13 -12.53
CA ARG A 32 15.89 -37.33 -12.27
C ARG A 32 15.17 -36.00 -12.11
N VAL A 33 14.22 -35.71 -12.99
CA VAL A 33 13.21 -34.67 -12.76
C VAL A 33 12.07 -35.28 -11.97
N HIS A 34 11.99 -34.96 -10.67
CA HIS A 34 10.79 -35.22 -9.87
C HIS A 34 9.78 -34.08 -10.09
N GLY A 35 8.52 -34.49 -10.29
CA GLY A 35 7.44 -33.65 -10.79
C GLY A 35 7.10 -32.44 -9.93
N LEU A 36 6.87 -31.33 -10.61
CA LEU A 36 6.14 -30.19 -10.08
C LEU A 36 4.65 -30.56 -9.97
N ARG A 37 4.24 -30.91 -8.75
CA ARG A 37 2.84 -30.83 -8.33
C ARG A 37 2.42 -29.36 -8.36
N VAL A 38 1.39 -29.06 -9.15
CA VAL A 38 0.61 -27.82 -9.04
C VAL A 38 -0.14 -27.87 -7.71
N GLY A 39 0.36 -27.15 -6.71
CA GLY A 39 -0.30 -26.98 -5.43
C GLY A 39 -0.88 -25.57 -5.32
N THR A 40 -2.21 -25.47 -5.33
CA THR A 40 -2.93 -24.28 -4.88
C THR A 40 -2.80 -24.18 -3.36
N GLY A 41 -1.70 -23.57 -2.89
CA GLY A 41 -1.45 -23.34 -1.48
C GLY A 41 -1.59 -21.86 -1.15
N TYR A 42 -2.71 -21.48 -0.52
CA TYR A 42 -2.79 -20.21 0.20
C TYR A 42 -1.72 -20.24 1.30
N ARG A 43 -0.64 -19.45 1.17
CA ARG A 43 0.25 -19.17 2.29
C ARG A 43 -0.55 -18.36 3.30
N ARG A 44 -1.04 -19.01 4.36
CA ARG A 44 -1.43 -18.31 5.58
C ARG A 44 -0.17 -17.67 6.14
N ILE A 45 -0.17 -16.36 6.34
CA ILE A 45 0.85 -15.67 7.13
C ILE A 45 0.73 -16.25 8.55
N ALA A 46 1.63 -17.17 8.90
CA ALA A 46 1.71 -17.68 10.26
C ALA A 46 2.36 -16.58 11.11
N MET A 47 1.57 -15.97 11.99
CA MET A 47 2.13 -15.10 13.02
C MET A 47 2.90 -15.98 14.01
N ALA A 48 4.21 -15.79 14.09
CA ALA A 48 5.02 -16.39 15.13
C ALA A 48 4.70 -15.66 16.44
N ALA A 49 3.87 -16.27 17.29
CA ALA A 49 3.78 -15.87 18.68
C ALA A 49 5.05 -16.37 19.40
N ALA A 50 6.03 -15.49 19.57
CA ALA A 50 7.18 -15.76 20.43
C ALA A 50 7.34 -14.60 21.41
N ALA A 51 6.85 -14.83 22.64
CA ALA A 51 7.32 -14.13 23.81
C ALA A 51 8.74 -14.64 24.10
N ASP A 52 9.74 -14.01 23.49
CA ASP A 52 11.15 -14.21 23.86
C ASP A 52 11.71 -12.86 24.32
N SER A 53 12.39 -12.88 25.48
CA SER A 53 12.88 -11.69 26.19
C SER A 53 14.16 -11.08 25.59
N ARG A 54 14.54 -11.54 24.38
CA ARG A 54 15.66 -11.03 23.61
C ARG A 54 15.15 -10.05 22.55
N ALA A 55 15.87 -8.94 22.38
CA ALA A 55 15.60 -8.02 21.28
C ALA A 55 15.54 -8.83 19.97
N PRO A 56 14.48 -8.67 19.15
CA PRO A 56 14.36 -9.40 17.90
C PRO A 56 15.60 -9.15 17.05
N ALA A 57 16.12 -10.21 16.41
CA ALA A 57 17.25 -10.06 15.50
C ALA A 57 16.90 -9.00 14.43
N PRO A 58 17.82 -8.08 14.10
CA PRO A 58 17.57 -7.10 13.05
C PRO A 58 17.24 -7.81 11.74
N ALA A 59 16.22 -7.32 11.03
CA ALA A 59 15.83 -7.87 9.75
C ALA A 59 16.98 -7.67 8.74
N ASP A 60 17.34 -8.72 7.99
CA ASP A 60 18.46 -8.67 7.06
C ASP A 60 18.31 -7.49 6.06
N PRO A 61 19.37 -6.70 5.82
CA PRO A 61 19.33 -5.63 4.85
C PRO A 61 19.15 -6.19 3.43
N LEU A 62 18.43 -5.44 2.60
CA LEU A 62 18.26 -5.82 1.20
C LEU A 62 19.59 -5.73 0.42
N PRO A 63 19.81 -6.61 -0.56
CA PRO A 63 20.86 -6.39 -1.57
C PRO A 63 20.66 -5.03 -2.25
N LYS A 64 21.76 -4.30 -2.54
CA LYS A 64 21.72 -2.92 -3.07
C LYS A 64 20.77 -2.72 -4.25
N GLY A 65 20.76 -3.66 -5.20
CA GLY A 65 19.87 -3.60 -6.37
C GLY A 65 18.39 -3.75 -6.00
N ALA A 66 18.06 -4.61 -5.03
CA ALA A 66 16.70 -4.79 -4.54
C ALA A 66 16.22 -3.55 -3.77
N ASP A 67 17.06 -2.95 -2.92
CA ASP A 67 16.74 -1.70 -2.21
C ASP A 67 16.46 -0.55 -3.20
N SER A 68 17.35 -0.33 -4.18
CA SER A 68 17.18 0.73 -5.18
C SER A 68 15.91 0.55 -6.03
N PHE A 69 15.62 -0.68 -6.43
CA PHE A 69 14.39 -1.02 -7.16
C PHE A 69 13.15 -0.78 -6.30
N PHE A 70 13.16 -1.25 -5.05
CA PHE A 70 12.05 -1.07 -4.12
C PHE A 70 11.74 0.41 -3.90
N ARG A 71 12.75 1.24 -3.64
CA ARG A 71 12.60 2.70 -3.49
C ARG A 71 11.98 3.36 -4.72
N THR A 72 12.37 2.92 -5.92
CA THR A 72 11.75 3.39 -7.17
C THR A 72 10.27 3.03 -7.25
N VAL A 73 9.89 1.83 -6.79
CA VAL A 73 8.49 1.38 -6.78
C VAL A 73 7.65 2.21 -5.81
N ILE A 74 8.08 2.38 -4.56
CA ILE A 74 7.33 3.20 -3.59
C ILE A 74 7.35 4.69 -3.97
N SER A 75 8.39 5.18 -4.64
CA SER A 75 8.40 6.52 -5.26
C SER A 75 7.32 6.67 -6.33
N ASN A 76 7.03 5.64 -7.12
CA ASN A 76 5.95 5.72 -8.10
C ASN A 76 4.56 5.64 -7.45
N MET A 77 4.39 4.90 -6.34
CA MET A 77 3.16 4.95 -5.54
C MET A 77 2.93 6.37 -4.98
N GLU A 78 4.00 6.99 -4.45
CA GLU A 78 3.98 8.37 -3.96
C GLU A 78 3.65 9.36 -5.08
N LYS A 79 4.24 9.24 -6.28
CA LYS A 79 3.90 10.12 -7.42
C LYS A 79 2.42 10.10 -7.77
N VAL A 80 1.81 8.90 -7.84
CA VAL A 80 0.37 8.77 -8.08
C VAL A 80 -0.44 9.46 -6.98
N TYR A 81 -0.02 9.28 -5.72
CA TYR A 81 -0.64 9.91 -4.57
C TYR A 81 -0.53 11.44 -4.63
N LEU A 82 0.65 12.02 -4.80
CA LEU A 82 0.83 13.48 -4.83
C LEU A 82 0.14 14.14 -6.04
N ASN A 83 0.01 13.43 -7.16
CA ASN A 83 -0.72 13.94 -8.33
C ASN A 83 -2.24 14.01 -8.12
N ARG A 84 -2.79 13.22 -7.19
CA ARG A 84 -4.23 13.15 -6.93
C ARG A 84 -4.67 13.89 -5.67
N ASN A 85 -3.71 14.31 -4.85
CA ASN A 85 -3.95 14.85 -3.51
C ASN A 85 -3.18 16.17 -3.32
N PRO A 86 -3.71 17.29 -3.86
CA PRO A 86 -3.05 18.59 -3.77
C PRO A 86 -2.78 19.02 -2.32
N THR A 87 -3.65 18.71 -1.36
CA THR A 87 -3.43 19.05 0.05
C THR A 87 -2.17 18.39 0.59
N ALA A 88 -1.99 17.09 0.35
CA ALA A 88 -0.80 16.36 0.79
C ALA A 88 0.47 16.91 0.15
N LYS A 89 0.43 17.18 -1.16
CA LYS A 89 1.56 17.75 -1.90
C LYS A 89 1.97 19.11 -1.34
N THR A 90 1.02 20.01 -1.15
CA THR A 90 1.30 21.37 -0.64
C THR A 90 1.81 21.32 0.80
N ILE A 91 1.28 20.45 1.65
CA ILE A 91 1.79 20.30 3.03
C ILE A 91 3.25 19.82 3.02
N LEU A 92 3.61 18.85 2.19
CA LEU A 92 5.01 18.40 2.07
C LEU A 92 5.93 19.52 1.59
N GLU A 93 5.51 20.33 0.61
CA GLU A 93 6.25 21.49 0.12
C GLU A 93 6.43 22.58 1.21
N LEU A 94 5.39 22.83 2.01
CA LEU A 94 5.42 23.76 3.13
C LEU A 94 6.35 23.29 4.25
N VAL A 95 6.28 22.00 4.61
CA VAL A 95 7.17 21.41 5.62
C VAL A 95 8.61 21.47 5.14
N HIS A 96 8.88 21.15 3.88
CA HIS A 96 10.23 21.26 3.31
C HIS A 96 10.75 22.70 3.36
N SER A 97 9.89 23.68 3.05
CA SER A 97 10.26 25.10 3.08
C SER A 97 10.52 25.62 4.50
N TYR A 98 9.82 25.08 5.50
CA TYR A 98 9.92 25.51 6.90
C TYR A 98 11.02 24.79 7.68
N ASP A 99 11.14 23.47 7.48
CA ASP A 99 12.01 22.57 8.26
C ASP A 99 13.29 22.17 7.51
N GLY A 100 13.31 22.30 6.19
CA GLY A 100 14.39 21.82 5.33
C GLY A 100 14.17 20.39 4.83
N ASP A 101 15.25 19.75 4.38
CA ASP A 101 15.22 18.39 3.83
C ASP A 101 15.34 17.33 4.93
N HIS A 102 14.33 17.26 5.81
CA HIS A 102 14.28 16.30 6.94
C HIS A 102 13.02 15.42 6.95
N ILE A 103 12.14 15.55 5.95
CA ILE A 103 10.89 14.78 5.90
C ILE A 103 11.20 13.29 5.83
N CYS A 104 10.73 12.54 6.82
CA CYS A 104 10.76 11.08 6.83
C CYS A 104 9.33 10.54 6.89
N TYR A 105 9.06 9.46 6.16
CA TYR A 105 7.77 8.79 6.25
C TYR A 105 7.75 7.77 7.40
N ASP A 106 6.82 7.94 8.34
CA ASP A 106 6.58 6.98 9.41
C ASP A 106 6.01 5.68 8.85
N HIS A 107 4.97 5.82 8.02
CA HIS A 107 4.31 4.70 7.37
C HIS A 107 3.58 5.10 6.08
N LEU A 108 3.25 4.07 5.29
CA LEU A 108 2.35 4.12 4.14
C LEU A 108 1.17 3.19 4.39
N ALA A 109 -0.04 3.61 4.04
CA ALA A 109 -1.24 2.80 4.27
C ALA A 109 -2.02 2.46 3.00
N PHE A 110 -2.61 1.26 2.99
CA PHE A 110 -3.40 0.75 1.87
C PHE A 110 -4.71 0.12 2.35
N ARG A 111 -5.75 0.25 1.53
CA ARG A 111 -7.07 -0.36 1.75
C ARG A 111 -7.35 -1.40 0.69
N THR A 112 -7.95 -2.52 1.10
CA THR A 112 -8.23 -3.66 0.22
C THR A 112 -9.59 -4.31 0.53
N PHE A 113 -10.06 -5.21 -0.35
CA PHE A 113 -11.27 -6.03 -0.13
C PHE A 113 -10.86 -7.44 0.29
N GLY A 114 -11.26 -7.87 1.49
CA GLY A 114 -10.94 -9.18 2.07
C GLY A 114 -11.73 -10.33 1.44
N VAL A 115 -11.62 -10.52 0.12
CA VAL A 115 -12.36 -11.53 -0.63
C VAL A 115 -11.57 -12.01 -1.84
N ASN A 116 -11.64 -13.31 -2.16
CA ASN A 116 -11.04 -13.92 -3.34
C ASN A 116 -9.55 -13.55 -3.60
N GLY A 117 -8.79 -13.30 -2.54
CA GLY A 117 -7.37 -12.94 -2.62
C GLY A 117 -7.09 -11.48 -3.00
N TYR A 118 -8.09 -10.59 -2.96
CA TYR A 118 -7.95 -9.14 -3.15
C TYR A 118 -7.67 -8.38 -1.85
N GLY A 119 -7.46 -9.10 -0.73
CA GLY A 119 -7.24 -8.55 0.60
C GLY A 119 -5.78 -8.21 0.87
N ILE A 120 -5.38 -8.20 2.15
CA ILE A 120 -4.04 -7.82 2.63
C ILE A 120 -2.93 -8.51 1.83
N ASN A 121 -3.08 -9.82 1.57
CA ASN A 121 -2.06 -10.61 0.90
C ASN A 121 -1.75 -10.15 -0.54
N SER A 122 -2.69 -9.49 -1.23
CA SER A 122 -2.45 -9.04 -2.61
C SER A 122 -1.33 -8.00 -2.70
N LEU A 123 -1.14 -7.20 -1.65
CA LEU A 123 -0.07 -6.22 -1.50
C LEU A 123 1.06 -6.71 -0.59
N ALA A 124 0.73 -7.44 0.49
CA ALA A 124 1.73 -7.88 1.46
C ALA A 124 2.84 -8.73 0.82
N ASP A 125 2.48 -9.60 -0.13
CA ASP A 125 3.45 -10.46 -0.81
C ASP A 125 4.60 -9.63 -1.42
N PHE A 126 4.28 -8.51 -2.09
CA PHE A 126 5.28 -7.59 -2.65
C PHE A 126 6.22 -7.05 -1.56
N PHE A 127 5.68 -6.52 -0.46
CA PHE A 127 6.52 -5.97 0.60
C PHE A 127 7.39 -7.05 1.27
N THR A 128 6.84 -8.25 1.50
CA THR A 128 7.58 -9.36 2.10
C THR A 128 8.68 -9.90 1.18
N ASP A 129 8.50 -9.84 -0.16
CA ASP A 129 9.57 -10.14 -1.12
C ASP A 129 10.74 -9.14 -1.01
N PHE A 130 10.48 -7.93 -0.49
CA PHE A 130 11.47 -6.91 -0.15
C PHE A 130 11.77 -6.85 1.36
N GLY A 131 11.68 -7.98 2.06
CA GLY A 131 12.22 -8.13 3.41
C GLY A 131 11.39 -7.48 4.51
N TYR A 132 10.20 -6.94 4.21
CA TYR A 132 9.27 -6.50 5.24
C TYR A 132 8.76 -7.70 6.04
N LEU A 133 8.61 -7.51 7.35
CA LEU A 133 8.15 -8.56 8.26
C LEU A 133 6.76 -8.21 8.79
N PRO A 134 5.78 -9.14 8.71
CA PRO A 134 4.47 -8.93 9.32
C PRO A 134 4.60 -8.79 10.83
N ARG A 135 3.78 -7.92 11.39
CA ARG A 135 3.68 -7.62 12.82
C ARG A 135 2.23 -7.82 13.27
N GLU A 136 1.80 -7.15 14.33
CA GLU A 136 0.50 -7.39 14.97
C GLU A 136 -0.68 -7.19 14.00
N GLU A 137 -1.72 -8.01 14.20
CA GLU A 137 -3.03 -7.82 13.57
C GLU A 137 -3.89 -6.89 14.43
N LEU A 138 -4.58 -5.94 13.78
CA LEU A 138 -5.56 -5.05 14.38
C LEU A 138 -6.96 -5.39 13.85
N ARG A 139 -7.99 -5.27 14.68
CA ARG A 139 -9.38 -5.52 14.31
C ARG A 139 -10.26 -4.33 14.66
N PHE A 140 -11.20 -4.03 13.75
CA PHE A 140 -12.16 -2.93 13.89
C PHE A 140 -13.56 -3.48 13.67
N PRO A 141 -14.16 -4.16 14.68
CA PRO A 141 -15.42 -4.87 14.50
C PRO A 141 -16.57 -3.97 14.01
N ALA A 142 -16.66 -2.76 14.53
CA ALA A 142 -17.70 -1.80 14.12
C ALA A 142 -17.60 -1.40 12.64
N LYS A 143 -16.39 -1.34 12.09
CA LYS A 143 -16.14 -1.03 10.67
C LYS A 143 -16.01 -2.27 9.79
N LYS A 144 -16.09 -3.47 10.37
CA LYS A 144 -15.88 -4.77 9.70
C LYS A 144 -14.51 -4.83 9.00
N LEU A 145 -13.46 -4.35 9.66
CA LEU A 145 -12.09 -4.34 9.10
C LEU A 145 -11.15 -5.19 9.94
N ARG A 146 -10.12 -5.74 9.27
CA ARG A 146 -8.87 -6.13 9.92
C ARG A 146 -7.69 -5.48 9.22
N ALA A 147 -6.58 -5.33 9.92
CA ALA A 147 -5.34 -4.80 9.37
C ALA A 147 -4.13 -5.55 9.90
N ILE A 148 -3.06 -5.57 9.11
CA ILE A 148 -1.74 -6.05 9.51
C ILE A 148 -0.76 -4.95 9.13
N TRP A 149 0.19 -4.65 10.01
CA TRP A 149 1.30 -3.78 9.67
C TRP A 149 2.60 -4.56 9.50
N PHE A 150 3.54 -3.97 8.78
CA PHE A 150 4.81 -4.58 8.41
C PHE A 150 5.95 -3.64 8.75
N SER A 151 6.95 -4.16 9.45
CA SER A 151 8.20 -3.41 9.70
C SER A 151 9.13 -3.53 8.49
N PRO A 152 9.89 -2.47 8.15
CA PRO A 152 10.88 -2.54 7.09
C PRO A 152 12.07 -3.45 7.45
N PRO A 153 12.84 -3.93 6.45
CA PRO A 153 14.17 -4.48 6.69
C PRO A 153 15.14 -3.41 7.22
N THR A 154 16.27 -3.79 7.82
CA THR A 154 17.29 -2.82 8.24
C THR A 154 17.81 -2.05 7.03
N ASN A 155 17.85 -0.71 7.14
CA ASN A 155 18.20 0.18 6.02
C ASN A 155 18.99 1.43 6.44
N ASP A 156 19.84 1.32 7.46
CA ASP A 156 20.58 2.44 8.08
C ASP A 156 21.53 3.22 7.15
N GLY A 157 21.75 2.73 5.91
CA GLY A 157 22.58 3.38 4.90
C GLY A 157 21.82 4.28 3.91
N TYR A 158 20.60 4.73 4.24
CA TYR A 158 19.85 5.67 3.41
C TYR A 158 20.57 7.02 3.28
N THR A 159 20.31 7.75 2.18
CA THR A 159 21.05 8.99 1.87
C THR A 159 20.15 10.19 1.54
N GLY A 160 18.83 10.07 1.68
CA GLY A 160 17.90 11.15 1.39
C GLY A 160 16.71 11.19 2.34
N THR A 161 15.62 11.81 1.87
CA THR A 161 14.36 12.00 2.58
C THR A 161 13.20 11.28 1.89
N GLY A 162 12.01 11.33 2.50
CA GLY A 162 10.81 10.65 2.00
C GLY A 162 11.06 9.17 1.77
N VAL A 163 10.80 8.68 0.56
CA VAL A 163 11.05 7.28 0.16
C VAL A 163 12.53 6.90 0.02
N TYR A 164 13.44 7.88 -0.04
CA TYR A 164 14.90 7.66 -0.06
C TYR A 164 15.57 7.83 1.31
N GLY A 165 14.77 8.09 2.35
CA GLY A 165 15.18 8.08 3.75
C GLY A 165 15.02 6.72 4.44
N PRO A 166 14.79 6.70 5.76
CA PRO A 166 14.40 5.48 6.46
C PRO A 166 13.15 4.89 5.79
N LEU A 167 13.17 3.59 5.50
CA LEU A 167 12.01 2.95 4.88
C LEU A 167 10.78 3.04 5.80
N PRO A 168 9.61 3.42 5.27
CA PRO A 168 8.39 3.53 6.07
C PRO A 168 7.87 2.16 6.48
N ARG A 169 7.16 2.09 7.61
CA ARG A 169 6.30 0.94 7.93
C ARG A 169 5.17 0.84 6.90
N ILE A 170 4.58 -0.33 6.72
CA ILE A 170 3.42 -0.50 5.83
C ILE A 170 2.23 -0.93 6.64
N PHE A 171 1.09 -0.26 6.50
CA PHE A 171 -0.19 -0.62 7.12
C PHE A 171 -1.17 -1.06 6.04
N ILE A 172 -1.64 -2.30 6.07
CA ILE A 172 -2.58 -2.82 5.07
C ILE A 172 -3.84 -3.29 5.79
N SER A 173 -4.98 -2.69 5.43
CA SER A 173 -6.28 -3.12 5.93
C SER A 173 -7.10 -3.82 4.84
N GLU A 174 -8.00 -4.70 5.25
CA GLU A 174 -9.02 -5.29 4.39
C GLU A 174 -10.40 -5.21 5.03
N LEU A 175 -11.40 -4.99 4.16
CA LEU A 175 -12.81 -5.11 4.52
C LEU A 175 -13.21 -6.59 4.60
N LEU A 176 -13.84 -6.99 5.70
CA LEU A 176 -14.45 -8.31 5.87
C LEU A 176 -15.76 -8.34 5.08
N VAL A 177 -15.66 -8.66 3.79
CA VAL A 177 -16.78 -8.57 2.83
C VAL A 177 -17.94 -9.47 3.23
N ASP A 178 -17.65 -10.65 3.78
CA ASP A 178 -18.63 -11.63 4.26
C ASP A 178 -19.49 -11.13 5.43
N GLU A 179 -19.05 -10.09 6.14
CA GLU A 179 -19.83 -9.43 7.20
C GLU A 179 -20.79 -8.34 6.69
N LEU A 180 -20.76 -8.00 5.40
CA LEU A 180 -21.66 -7.01 4.79
C LEU A 180 -23.04 -7.59 4.46
N THR A 181 -24.00 -6.74 4.10
CA THR A 181 -25.28 -7.18 3.52
C THR A 181 -25.06 -7.94 2.21
N ALA A 182 -25.97 -8.87 1.89
CA ALA A 182 -25.91 -9.63 0.63
C ALA A 182 -25.84 -8.71 -0.61
N GLN A 183 -26.56 -7.58 -0.58
CA GLN A 183 -26.52 -6.60 -1.66
C GLN A 183 -25.12 -6.01 -1.88
N SER A 184 -24.45 -5.57 -0.81
CA SER A 184 -23.08 -5.02 -0.90
C SER A 184 -22.06 -6.09 -1.28
N GLN A 185 -22.23 -7.32 -0.77
CA GLN A 185 -21.42 -8.47 -1.17
C GLN A 185 -21.52 -8.71 -2.69
N GLU A 186 -22.74 -8.80 -3.23
CA GLU A 186 -22.98 -9.01 -4.67
C GLU A 186 -22.33 -7.93 -5.53
N ILE A 187 -22.42 -6.66 -5.10
CA ILE A 187 -21.77 -5.54 -5.79
C ILE A 187 -20.24 -5.73 -5.79
N ILE A 188 -19.63 -6.03 -4.65
CA ILE A 188 -18.18 -6.22 -4.58
C ILE A 188 -17.77 -7.43 -5.44
N TYR A 189 -18.48 -8.56 -5.33
CA TYR A 189 -18.20 -9.75 -6.13
C TYR A 189 -18.30 -9.49 -7.64
N LYS A 190 -19.23 -8.64 -8.09
CA LYS A 190 -19.34 -8.22 -9.48
C LYS A 190 -18.03 -7.59 -9.98
N TYR A 191 -17.48 -6.61 -9.26
CA TYR A 191 -16.23 -5.94 -9.65
C TYR A 191 -15.01 -6.86 -9.53
N ILE A 192 -14.93 -7.66 -8.45
CA ILE A 192 -13.85 -8.63 -8.29
C ILE A 192 -13.83 -9.63 -9.46
N LYS A 193 -14.99 -10.06 -9.95
CA LYS A 193 -15.09 -10.95 -11.11
C LYS A 193 -14.53 -10.33 -12.38
N THR A 194 -14.77 -9.04 -12.64
CA THR A 194 -14.25 -8.36 -13.85
C THR A 194 -12.74 -8.15 -13.80
N SER A 195 -12.18 -8.07 -12.60
CA SER A 195 -10.73 -7.95 -12.40
C SER A 195 -9.95 -9.24 -12.69
N GLY A 196 -10.59 -10.41 -12.59
CA GLY A 196 -9.99 -11.70 -12.90
C GLY A 196 -8.81 -12.05 -11.96
N LYS A 197 -7.58 -11.84 -12.42
CA LYS A 197 -6.34 -12.08 -11.64
C LYS A 197 -5.61 -10.79 -11.26
N GLY A 198 -6.28 -9.64 -11.34
CA GLY A 198 -5.69 -8.34 -11.03
C GLY A 198 -5.08 -8.26 -9.62
N ASN A 199 -5.59 -9.04 -8.67
CA ASN A 199 -5.02 -9.16 -7.33
C ASN A 199 -3.56 -9.64 -7.30
N LYS A 200 -3.10 -10.41 -8.30
CA LYS A 200 -1.70 -10.84 -8.40
C LYS A 200 -0.74 -9.70 -8.79
N HIS A 201 -1.29 -8.55 -9.14
CA HIS A 201 -0.56 -7.39 -9.66
C HIS A 201 -0.96 -6.11 -8.92
N ALA A 202 -1.35 -6.20 -7.65
CA ALA A 202 -1.81 -5.06 -6.86
C ALA A 202 -0.76 -3.93 -6.76
N ALA A 203 0.52 -4.28 -6.58
CA ALA A 203 1.62 -3.30 -6.60
C ALA A 203 1.73 -2.57 -7.95
N LEU A 204 1.52 -3.28 -9.08
CA LEU A 204 1.49 -2.67 -10.41
C LEU A 204 0.34 -1.68 -10.54
N ALA A 205 -0.85 -2.05 -10.08
CA ALA A 205 -2.01 -1.17 -10.06
C ALA A 205 -1.79 0.08 -9.19
N SER A 206 -1.09 -0.07 -8.06
CA SER A 206 -0.76 1.04 -7.17
C SER A 206 0.19 2.05 -7.83
N ILE A 207 1.27 1.58 -8.49
CA ILE A 207 2.23 2.47 -9.17
C ILE A 207 1.70 3.12 -10.44
N SER A 208 0.70 2.52 -11.11
CA SER A 208 0.05 3.12 -12.27
C SER A 208 -1.18 3.95 -11.90
N GLY A 209 -1.69 3.80 -10.68
CA GLY A 209 -2.92 4.44 -10.22
C GLY A 209 -4.18 3.86 -10.86
N GLU A 210 -4.13 2.64 -11.38
CA GLU A 210 -5.25 2.02 -12.10
C GLU A 210 -6.15 1.20 -11.19
N LEU A 211 -7.44 1.14 -11.52
CA LEU A 211 -8.33 0.13 -10.96
C LEU A 211 -8.09 -1.19 -11.68
N THR A 212 -8.08 -2.28 -10.92
CA THR A 212 -7.92 -3.62 -11.51
C THR A 212 -9.24 -4.22 -12.00
N TRP A 213 -10.38 -3.66 -11.59
CA TRP A 213 -11.72 -3.99 -12.04
C TRP A 213 -12.26 -2.93 -13.01
N GLU A 214 -13.38 -3.24 -13.66
CA GLU A 214 -14.07 -2.27 -14.50
C GLU A 214 -14.47 -1.02 -13.70
N LYS A 215 -14.52 0.13 -14.39
CA LYS A 215 -14.97 1.38 -13.78
C LYS A 215 -16.38 1.21 -13.20
N PRO A 216 -16.63 1.62 -11.94
CA PRO A 216 -17.94 1.44 -11.32
C PRO A 216 -19.02 2.32 -11.93
N ILE A 217 -20.28 1.90 -11.80
CA ILE A 217 -21.46 2.75 -11.99
C ILE A 217 -21.81 3.48 -10.70
N TYR A 218 -22.46 4.63 -10.79
CA TYR A 218 -22.71 5.48 -9.62
C TYR A 218 -23.66 4.83 -8.60
N SER A 219 -24.68 4.11 -9.07
CA SER A 219 -25.66 3.46 -8.21
C SER A 219 -25.05 2.43 -7.26
N ASP A 220 -24.06 1.65 -7.72
CA ASP A 220 -23.32 0.71 -6.88
C ASP A 220 -22.49 1.43 -5.82
N PHE A 221 -21.80 2.49 -6.23
CA PHE A 221 -21.02 3.33 -5.31
C PHE A 221 -21.92 3.92 -4.22
N GLN A 222 -23.13 4.37 -4.54
CA GLN A 222 -24.10 4.87 -3.56
C GLN A 222 -24.61 3.79 -2.60
N VAL A 223 -24.80 2.55 -3.06
CA VAL A 223 -25.16 1.44 -2.18
C VAL A 223 -24.03 1.17 -1.20
N LEU A 224 -22.80 0.99 -1.68
CA LEU A 224 -21.65 0.77 -0.80
C LEU A 224 -21.43 1.93 0.17
N SER A 225 -21.55 3.18 -0.30
CA SER A 225 -21.34 4.37 0.55
C SER A 225 -22.31 4.46 1.72
N ARG A 226 -23.52 3.89 1.58
CA ARG A 226 -24.52 3.88 2.67
C ARG A 226 -24.23 2.84 3.74
N GLU A 227 -23.54 1.76 3.41
CA GLU A 227 -23.22 0.69 4.37
C GLU A 227 -21.77 0.80 4.89
N SER A 228 -20.82 1.10 4.01
CA SER A 228 -19.40 1.14 4.31
C SER A 228 -18.69 2.15 3.41
N GLU A 229 -18.36 3.31 3.99
CA GLU A 229 -17.54 4.33 3.32
C GLU A 229 -16.16 3.79 2.93
N TYR A 230 -15.62 2.84 3.70
CA TYR A 230 -14.41 2.12 3.35
C TYR A 230 -14.57 1.33 2.03
N ALA A 231 -15.70 0.63 1.86
CA ALA A 231 -15.98 -0.12 0.64
C ALA A 231 -16.12 0.81 -0.57
N ALA A 232 -16.84 1.91 -0.40
CA ALA A 232 -17.00 2.93 -1.44
C ALA A 232 -15.66 3.55 -1.85
N TRP A 233 -14.82 3.92 -0.87
CA TRP A 233 -13.48 4.43 -1.12
C TRP A 233 -12.63 3.44 -1.91
N THR A 234 -12.62 2.18 -1.47
CA THR A 234 -11.82 1.12 -2.11
C THR A 234 -12.30 0.88 -3.54
N LEU A 235 -13.61 0.90 -3.80
CA LEU A 235 -14.18 0.70 -5.14
C LEU A 235 -13.64 1.69 -6.18
N VAL A 236 -13.45 2.97 -5.80
CA VAL A 236 -13.05 4.05 -6.74
C VAL A 236 -11.56 4.44 -6.67
N ASN A 237 -10.82 3.95 -5.67
CA ASN A 237 -9.39 4.21 -5.52
C ASN A 237 -8.51 2.95 -5.65
N GLY A 238 -9.09 1.75 -5.53
CA GLY A 238 -8.37 0.48 -5.68
C GLY A 238 -7.21 0.35 -4.70
N TYR A 239 -6.04 -0.03 -5.23
CA TYR A 239 -4.80 -0.19 -4.47
C TYR A 239 -3.95 1.09 -4.37
N ALA A 240 -4.54 2.26 -4.64
CA ALA A 240 -3.83 3.52 -4.44
C ALA A 240 -3.37 3.68 -2.99
N LEU A 241 -2.23 4.33 -2.80
CA LEU A 241 -1.75 4.74 -1.47
C LEU A 241 -2.83 5.60 -0.79
N ASN A 242 -3.36 5.15 0.33
CA ASN A 242 -4.44 5.83 1.05
C ASN A 242 -3.95 7.04 1.83
N HIS A 243 -2.74 6.97 2.38
CA HIS A 243 -2.02 8.11 2.93
C HIS A 243 -0.54 7.77 3.13
N ALA A 244 0.28 8.81 3.11
CA ALA A 244 1.62 8.81 3.70
C ALA A 244 1.58 9.55 5.04
N THR A 245 2.54 9.25 5.92
CA THR A 245 2.59 9.80 7.27
C THR A 245 3.92 10.47 7.54
N ILE A 246 3.93 11.76 7.88
CA ILE A 246 5.17 12.46 8.29
C ILE A 246 5.53 12.07 9.72
N ALA A 247 6.77 11.61 9.93
CA ALA A 247 7.34 11.36 11.25
C ALA A 247 7.81 12.68 11.87
N THR A 248 6.91 13.38 12.57
CA THR A 248 7.16 14.73 13.11
C THR A 248 8.38 14.75 14.05
N HIS A 249 8.61 13.69 14.84
CA HIS A 249 9.76 13.61 15.76
C HIS A 249 11.13 13.60 15.08
N ARG A 250 11.18 13.42 13.75
CA ARG A 250 12.39 13.47 12.90
C ARG A 250 12.61 14.82 12.21
N LEU A 251 11.69 15.76 12.36
CA LEU A 251 11.87 17.15 11.95
C LEU A 251 12.81 17.86 12.93
N GLU A 252 13.48 18.90 12.45
CA GLU A 252 14.52 19.63 13.21
C GLU A 252 14.01 20.92 13.85
N SER A 253 13.09 21.62 13.19
CA SER A 253 12.47 22.83 13.69
C SER A 253 11.44 22.54 14.78
N ASP A 254 10.76 23.57 15.25
CA ASP A 254 9.84 23.45 16.36
C ASP A 254 8.54 22.72 16.03
N ILE A 255 8.20 22.57 14.74
CA ILE A 255 7.08 21.73 14.29
C ILE A 255 7.36 20.22 14.44
N ARG A 256 8.52 19.83 14.99
CA ARG A 256 8.76 18.44 15.42
C ARG A 256 7.85 17.94 16.52
N SER A 257 7.27 18.85 17.30
CA SER A 257 6.18 18.54 18.23
C SER A 257 4.85 18.53 17.48
N ILE A 258 4.09 17.45 17.56
CA ILE A 258 2.85 17.28 16.78
C ILE A 258 1.79 18.34 17.07
N ASN A 259 1.76 18.91 18.29
CA ASN A 259 0.85 20.01 18.60
C ASN A 259 1.21 21.29 17.83
N LYS A 260 2.51 21.59 17.72
CA LYS A 260 2.99 22.71 16.90
C LYS A 260 2.82 22.42 15.42
N PHE A 261 3.04 21.17 15.00
CA PHE A 261 2.78 20.73 13.64
C PHE A 261 1.31 20.92 13.25
N ASN A 262 0.37 20.52 14.11
CA ASN A 262 -1.06 20.70 13.86
C ASN A 262 -1.43 22.17 13.72
N LYS A 263 -0.93 23.02 14.61
CA LYS A 263 -1.11 24.47 14.49
C LYS A 263 -0.52 25.01 13.17
N PHE A 264 0.67 24.55 12.78
CA PHE A 264 1.28 24.93 11.51
C PHE A 264 0.40 24.55 10.31
N VAL A 265 -0.20 23.37 10.31
CA VAL A 265 -1.11 22.92 9.24
C VAL A 265 -2.39 23.76 9.21
N GLU A 266 -3.00 24.04 10.36
CA GLU A 266 -4.21 24.86 10.46
C GLU A 266 -3.96 26.33 10.09
N ASP A 267 -2.84 26.92 10.54
CA ASP A 267 -2.45 28.30 10.22
C ASP A 267 -2.17 28.48 8.71
N ASN A 268 -1.80 27.40 8.00
CA ASN A 268 -1.69 27.37 6.53
C ASN A 268 -3.02 27.05 5.82
N GLY A 269 -4.14 26.98 6.54
CA GLY A 269 -5.48 26.90 6.00
C GLY A 269 -6.00 25.48 5.72
N PHE A 270 -5.30 24.43 6.15
CA PHE A 270 -5.73 23.05 5.96
C PHE A 270 -6.55 22.54 7.15
N LYS A 271 -7.58 21.73 6.86
CA LYS A 271 -8.44 21.14 7.88
C LYS A 271 -7.88 19.82 8.39
N LEU A 272 -7.79 19.69 9.71
CA LEU A 272 -7.48 18.43 10.38
C LEU A 272 -8.76 17.64 10.71
N ASN A 273 -8.68 16.31 10.63
CA ASN A 273 -9.76 15.41 11.02
C ASN A 273 -10.10 15.61 12.52
N SER A 274 -11.35 15.96 12.83
CA SER A 274 -11.79 16.23 14.20
C SER A 274 -12.47 15.08 14.92
N GLU A 275 -12.71 13.95 14.26
CA GLU A 275 -13.35 12.79 14.87
C GLU A 275 -12.47 12.26 16.01
N GLY A 276 -12.99 12.18 17.23
CA GLY A 276 -12.18 11.86 18.43
C GLY A 276 -11.19 12.95 18.87
N GLY A 277 -11.36 14.21 18.42
CA GLY A 277 -10.41 15.31 18.63
C GLY A 277 -9.34 15.36 17.54
N ILE A 278 -8.67 16.49 17.33
CA ILE A 278 -7.65 16.64 16.27
C ILE A 278 -6.48 15.66 16.50
N LEU A 279 -5.99 15.61 17.73
CA LEU A 279 -4.90 14.74 18.15
C LEU A 279 -5.45 13.46 18.79
N LYS A 280 -5.12 12.32 18.18
CA LYS A 280 -5.42 10.98 18.71
C LYS A 280 -4.19 10.50 19.46
N VAL A 281 -4.39 10.08 20.71
CA VAL A 281 -3.31 9.69 21.60
C VAL A 281 -3.58 8.26 22.07
N SER A 282 -2.60 7.38 21.89
CA SER A 282 -2.69 6.01 22.37
C SER A 282 -2.85 5.97 23.89
N PRO A 283 -3.42 4.89 24.47
CA PRO A 283 -3.61 4.78 25.93
C PRO A 283 -2.31 4.90 26.74
N ASP A 284 -1.17 4.49 26.17
CA ASP A 284 0.16 4.65 26.78
C ASP A 284 0.73 6.09 26.66
N GLY A 285 0.08 6.95 25.88
CA GLY A 285 0.50 8.33 25.61
C GLY A 285 1.65 8.47 24.61
N LEU A 286 2.20 7.36 24.11
CA LEU A 286 3.48 7.34 23.39
C LEU A 286 3.35 7.37 21.86
N LEU A 287 2.15 7.14 21.32
CA LEU A 287 1.84 7.32 19.91
C LEU A 287 0.77 8.39 19.77
N GLN A 288 1.16 9.51 19.16
CA GLN A 288 0.28 10.63 18.91
C GLN A 288 0.12 10.81 17.40
N GLN A 289 -1.11 10.96 16.93
CA GLN A 289 -1.42 10.99 15.51
C GLN A 289 -2.49 12.04 15.21
N SER A 290 -2.35 12.68 14.06
CA SER A 290 -3.33 13.61 13.49
C SER A 290 -3.28 13.48 11.97
N SER A 291 -4.36 13.85 11.29
CA SER A 291 -4.43 13.78 9.82
C SER A 291 -5.25 14.90 9.25
N THR A 292 -5.01 15.22 7.99
CA THR A 292 -5.92 16.10 7.25
C THR A 292 -7.25 15.40 6.98
N VAL A 293 -8.28 16.19 6.71
CA VAL A 293 -9.42 15.70 5.95
C VAL A 293 -8.93 15.33 4.54
N ALA A 294 -9.47 14.26 3.95
CA ALA A 294 -9.08 13.82 2.61
C ALA A 294 -9.45 14.84 1.53
N ASP A 295 -8.67 14.86 0.45
CA ASP A 295 -9.06 15.59 -0.75
C ASP A 295 -10.27 14.93 -1.42
N SER A 296 -11.00 15.71 -2.21
CA SER A 296 -12.07 15.22 -3.08
C SER A 296 -11.77 15.53 -4.54
N SER A 297 -12.25 14.70 -5.45
CA SER A 297 -12.15 14.96 -6.89
C SER A 297 -13.41 14.52 -7.61
N LEU A 298 -13.71 15.14 -8.75
CA LEU A 298 -14.74 14.65 -9.65
C LEU A 298 -14.32 13.32 -10.27
N PHE A 299 -15.26 12.37 -10.32
CA PHE A 299 -15.10 11.08 -10.96
C PHE A 299 -16.30 10.79 -11.85
N THR A 300 -16.03 10.57 -13.14
CA THR A 300 -17.05 10.13 -14.10
C THR A 300 -17.13 8.61 -14.08
N PHE A 301 -18.24 8.11 -13.55
CA PHE A 301 -18.63 6.69 -13.46
C PHE A 301 -18.92 6.10 -14.85
N ALA A 302 -19.01 4.78 -14.94
CA ALA A 302 -19.18 4.06 -16.21
C ALA A 302 -20.53 4.32 -16.89
N ASP A 303 -21.55 4.71 -16.12
CA ASP A 303 -22.87 5.14 -16.58
C ASP A 303 -22.91 6.63 -16.98
N GLY A 304 -21.76 7.31 -17.01
CA GLY A 304 -21.63 8.70 -17.46
C GLY A 304 -21.95 9.75 -16.40
N ILE A 305 -22.37 9.34 -15.20
CA ILE A 305 -22.62 10.24 -14.07
C ILE A 305 -21.27 10.73 -13.53
N THR A 306 -21.15 12.04 -13.27
CA THR A 306 -19.97 12.64 -12.64
C THR A 306 -20.31 13.16 -11.26
N GLU A 307 -19.63 12.63 -10.25
CA GLU A 307 -19.85 12.96 -8.84
C GLU A 307 -18.54 13.14 -8.09
N SER A 308 -18.60 13.80 -6.94
CA SER A 308 -17.44 13.97 -6.06
C SER A 308 -17.16 12.68 -5.29
N ILE A 309 -15.90 12.24 -5.30
CA ILE A 309 -15.45 11.09 -4.52
C ILE A 309 -14.27 11.46 -3.61
N PRO A 310 -14.14 10.79 -2.44
CA PRO A 310 -12.97 10.95 -1.60
C PRO A 310 -11.73 10.36 -2.28
N ARG A 311 -10.63 11.11 -2.22
CA ARG A 311 -9.27 10.65 -2.50
C ARG A 311 -8.57 10.34 -1.19
N SER A 312 -7.31 10.68 -1.08
CA SER A 312 -6.44 10.32 0.04
C SER A 312 -6.23 11.53 0.95
N TYR A 313 -5.61 11.30 2.09
CA TYR A 313 -5.21 12.34 3.04
C TYR A 313 -3.73 12.20 3.36
N ILE A 314 -3.17 13.12 4.14
CA ILE A 314 -1.84 12.98 4.74
C ILE A 314 -1.98 12.90 6.26
N GLU A 315 -1.17 12.07 6.90
CA GLU A 315 -1.12 11.91 8.35
C GLU A 315 0.20 12.46 8.91
N PHE A 316 0.20 12.77 10.20
CA PHE A 316 1.33 13.20 10.99
C PHE A 316 1.38 12.34 12.26
N ALA A 317 2.56 11.81 12.59
CA ALA A 317 2.75 10.98 13.76
C ALA A 317 3.95 11.43 14.58
N GLU A 318 3.81 11.39 15.90
CA GLU A 318 4.90 11.55 16.87
C GLU A 318 4.99 10.28 17.71
N ARG A 319 6.17 9.64 17.67
CA ARG A 319 6.48 8.47 18.50
C ARG A 319 7.37 8.91 19.65
N LEU A 320 6.86 8.86 20.87
CA LEU A 320 7.63 9.22 22.06
C LEU A 320 8.54 8.08 22.52
N LEU A 321 9.53 8.43 23.34
CA LEU A 321 10.46 7.48 23.94
C LEU A 321 9.73 6.47 24.82
N LEU A 322 10.16 5.22 24.75
CA LEU A 322 9.71 4.20 25.70
C LEU A 322 10.25 4.54 27.11
N PRO A 323 9.52 4.21 28.19
CA PRO A 323 9.89 4.61 29.55
C PRO A 323 11.30 4.19 29.98
N GLN A 324 11.79 3.05 29.51
CA GLN A 324 13.13 2.54 29.81
C GLN A 324 14.28 3.36 29.16
N PHE A 325 13.96 4.25 28.23
CA PHE A 325 14.92 5.09 27.51
C PHE A 325 14.76 6.58 27.84
N LYS A 326 13.95 6.93 28.84
CA LYS A 326 13.63 8.33 29.19
C LYS A 326 14.84 9.19 29.55
N ASP A 327 15.91 8.56 30.04
CA ASP A 327 17.12 9.23 30.53
C ASP A 327 18.22 9.32 29.46
N LEU A 328 17.96 8.82 28.24
CA LEU A 328 18.87 8.99 27.10
C LEU A 328 19.01 10.47 26.75
N GLN A 329 20.24 10.89 26.41
CA GLN A 329 20.44 12.22 25.85
C GLN A 329 19.78 12.31 24.47
N HIS A 330 19.34 13.51 24.08
CA HIS A 330 18.56 13.70 22.86
C HIS A 330 19.28 13.15 21.62
N GLU A 331 20.60 13.34 21.56
CA GLU A 331 21.49 12.93 20.48
C GLU A 331 21.67 11.41 20.38
N GLU A 332 21.36 10.68 21.47
CA GLU A 332 21.44 9.22 21.54
C GLU A 332 20.11 8.55 21.17
N VAL A 333 19.03 9.33 21.02
CA VAL A 333 17.70 8.81 20.72
C VAL A 333 17.65 8.31 19.28
N LYS A 334 17.32 7.02 19.12
CA LYS A 334 17.08 6.35 17.83
C LYS A 334 15.63 5.93 17.73
N GLU A 335 15.19 5.61 16.51
CA GLU A 335 13.82 5.15 16.24
C GLU A 335 13.43 3.93 17.10
N GLN A 336 14.35 2.99 17.30
CA GLN A 336 14.15 1.80 18.13
C GLN A 336 13.91 2.10 19.62
N HIS A 337 14.22 3.32 20.09
CA HIS A 337 13.97 3.74 21.47
C HIS A 337 12.55 4.34 21.64
N ARG A 338 11.78 4.46 20.55
CA ARG A 338 10.45 5.05 20.53
C ARG A 338 9.36 3.98 20.43
N ARG A 339 8.12 4.34 20.77
CA ARG A 339 6.95 3.46 20.63
C ARG A 339 6.75 3.02 19.18
N ASP A 340 7.04 1.75 18.90
CA ASP A 340 6.82 1.13 17.59
C ASP A 340 5.39 0.59 17.45
N GLY A 341 4.94 0.26 16.23
CA GLY A 341 3.62 -0.30 15.96
C GLY A 341 2.48 0.73 15.92
N PHE A 342 1.24 0.26 16.01
CA PHE A 342 0.02 1.06 15.85
C PHE A 342 -0.89 0.95 17.07
N GLU A 343 -1.98 1.71 17.08
CA GLU A 343 -3.05 1.56 18.07
C GLU A 343 -4.44 1.60 17.41
N VAL A 344 -5.27 0.60 17.73
CA VAL A 344 -6.65 0.41 17.28
C VAL A 344 -7.50 1.64 17.57
N GLY A 345 -7.43 2.20 18.79
CA GLY A 345 -8.21 3.37 19.18
C GLY A 345 -7.92 4.59 18.29
N ASN A 346 -6.64 4.84 18.00
CA ASN A 346 -6.23 5.92 17.10
C ASN A 346 -6.67 5.63 15.66
N ALA A 347 -6.35 4.43 15.15
CA ALA A 347 -6.62 4.04 13.78
C ALA A 347 -8.11 4.06 13.44
N ASP A 348 -8.99 3.64 14.37
CA ASP A 348 -10.45 3.69 14.19
C ASP A 348 -10.95 5.10 13.83
N LYS A 349 -10.37 6.12 14.47
CA LYS A 349 -10.73 7.53 14.24
C LYS A 349 -10.05 8.12 13.02
N ILE A 350 -8.86 7.64 12.66
CA ILE A 350 -8.12 8.07 11.47
C ILE A 350 -8.77 7.55 10.18
N PHE A 351 -9.39 6.36 10.18
CA PHE A 351 -10.14 5.87 9.03
C PHE A 351 -11.22 6.85 8.54
N GLU A 352 -11.76 7.64 9.46
CA GLU A 352 -12.80 8.64 9.21
C GLU A 352 -12.30 9.89 8.48
N SER A 353 -10.99 10.03 8.22
CA SER A 353 -10.45 11.14 7.41
C SER A 353 -10.99 11.16 5.98
N THR A 354 -11.50 10.03 5.49
CA THR A 354 -12.19 9.92 4.20
C THR A 354 -13.72 9.96 4.31
N SER A 355 -14.27 10.20 5.50
CA SER A 355 -15.71 10.15 5.72
C SER A 355 -16.43 11.36 5.14
N LYS A 356 -17.68 11.16 4.71
CA LYS A 356 -18.54 12.23 4.22
C LYS A 356 -18.73 13.34 5.26
N ASP A 357 -18.84 12.97 6.54
CA ASP A 357 -19.01 13.93 7.64
C ASP A 357 -17.79 14.85 7.78
N GLN A 358 -16.57 14.31 7.68
CA GLN A 358 -15.35 15.13 7.69
C GLN A 358 -15.25 16.01 6.43
N LEU A 359 -15.57 15.46 5.26
CA LEU A 359 -15.47 16.15 3.96
C LEU A 359 -16.45 17.31 3.80
N THR A 360 -17.65 17.18 4.36
CA THR A 360 -18.73 18.19 4.21
C THR A 360 -18.73 19.24 5.31
N ARG A 361 -17.82 19.14 6.29
CA ARG A 361 -17.71 20.08 7.41
C ARG A 361 -17.36 21.48 6.91
N ARG A 362 -18.31 22.40 7.06
CA ARG A 362 -18.13 23.83 6.77
C ARG A 362 -17.09 24.42 7.69
N SER A 363 -16.30 25.36 7.18
CA SER A 363 -15.39 26.16 8.02
C SER A 363 -16.24 26.98 8.98
N ALA A 364 -15.94 26.89 10.28
CA ALA A 364 -16.59 27.71 11.31
C ALA A 364 -16.19 29.17 11.18
#